data_AF-A0A258S9R1-F1
#
_entry.id   AF-A0A258S9R1-F1
#
_cell.length_a   1.000
_cell.length_b   1.000
_cell.length_c   1.000
_cell.angle_alpha   90.00
_cell.angle_beta   90.00
_cell.angle_gamma   90.00
#
_symmetry.space_group_name_H-M   'P 1'
#
loop_
_entity.id
_entity.type
_entity.pdbx_description
1 polymer ?
#
loop_
_entity_poly.entity_id
_entity_poly.type
_entity_poly.pdbx_seq_one_letter_code
_entity_poly.pdbx_strand_id
1 'polypeptide(L)'
;MMQSEAQQAMSVFATQIGSISAFFGGVAVAFLGLLIFANTRSRLMEATIGTFVTAAVCFIVSALSATILSVGLLPGASRDIASRPYLESTLLLMNVAFLLGIIALLSGIMSSGWLRSRLTGYTTTAVGAVGLVAVLWLSVRVS
;
A
#
# COMPACT_ATOMS: atom_id res chain seq x y z
N MET A 1 -13.16 28.67 12.75
CA MET A 1 -13.74 27.37 13.16
C MET A 1 -13.70 26.33 12.04
N MET A 2 -14.10 26.62 10.79
CA MET A 2 -14.06 25.63 9.69
C MET A 2 -12.67 25.03 9.36
N GLN A 3 -11.57 25.75 9.61
CA GLN A 3 -10.22 25.22 9.35
C GLN A 3 -9.82 24.06 10.27
N SER A 4 -10.31 24.01 11.52
CA SER A 4 -9.95 22.91 12.43
C SER A 4 -10.66 21.61 12.07
N GLU A 5 -11.90 21.69 11.59
CA GLU A 5 -12.69 20.51 11.17
C GLU A 5 -12.06 19.82 9.96
N ALA A 6 -11.65 20.58 8.95
CA ALA A 6 -10.98 20.03 7.77
C ALA A 6 -9.62 19.39 8.11
N GLN A 7 -8.83 20.00 9.00
CA GLN A 7 -7.56 19.43 9.46
C GLN A 7 -7.78 18.15 10.28
N GLN A 8 -8.80 18.14 11.13
CA GLN A 8 -9.15 16.96 11.92
C GLN A 8 -9.61 15.81 11.02
N ALA A 9 -10.46 16.07 10.03
CA ALA A 9 -10.87 15.08 9.04
C ALA A 9 -9.66 14.49 8.29
N MET A 10 -8.71 15.32 7.87
CA MET A 10 -7.50 14.88 7.19
C MET A 10 -6.60 14.02 8.10
N SER A 11 -6.49 14.35 9.39
CA SER A 11 -5.74 13.53 10.34
C SER A 11 -6.36 12.14 10.56
N VAL A 12 -7.70 12.06 10.58
CA VAL A 12 -8.42 10.78 10.71
C VAL A 12 -8.21 9.94 9.47
N PHE A 13 -8.32 10.55 8.28
CA PHE A 13 -8.03 9.88 7.01
C PHE A 13 -6.60 9.34 6.97
N ALA A 14 -5.61 10.16 7.33
CA ALA A 14 -4.21 9.75 7.39
C ALA A 14 -4.04 8.54 8.33
N THR A 15 -4.59 8.58 9.54
CA THR A 15 -4.51 7.46 10.49
C THR A 15 -5.12 6.18 9.92
N GLN A 16 -6.27 6.25 9.24
CA GLN A 16 -6.91 5.08 8.62
C GLN A 16 -6.04 4.49 7.50
N ILE A 17 -5.51 5.33 6.60
CA ILE A 17 -4.58 4.89 5.56
C ILE A 17 -3.34 4.26 6.19
N GLY A 18 -2.83 4.82 7.28
CA GLY A 18 -1.72 4.26 8.04
C GLY A 18 -2.00 2.85 8.56
N SER A 19 -3.16 2.64 9.21
CA SER A 19 -3.57 1.32 9.71
C SER A 19 -3.76 0.30 8.59
N ILE A 20 -4.42 0.68 7.48
CA ILE A 20 -4.64 -0.19 6.33
C ILE A 20 -3.30 -0.56 5.68
N SER A 21 -2.40 0.41 5.53
CA SER A 21 -1.06 0.19 4.99
C SER A 21 -0.28 -0.79 5.87
N ALA A 22 -0.25 -0.59 7.19
CA ALA A 22 0.44 -1.48 8.12
C ALA A 22 -0.10 -2.93 8.04
N PHE A 23 -1.43 -3.07 7.96
CA PHE A 23 -2.06 -4.38 7.78
C PHE A 23 -1.63 -5.07 6.48
N PHE A 24 -1.75 -4.39 5.34
CA PHE A 24 -1.36 -4.97 4.05
C PHE A 24 0.15 -5.22 3.93
N GLY A 25 0.97 -4.37 4.53
CA GLY A 25 2.41 -4.60 4.65
C GLY A 25 2.72 -5.88 5.43
N GLY A 26 2.04 -6.11 6.56
CA GLY A 26 2.17 -7.35 7.33
C GLY A 26 1.73 -8.59 6.55
N VAL A 27 0.61 -8.50 5.83
CA VAL A 27 0.14 -9.58 4.95
C VAL A 27 1.16 -9.89 3.85
N ALA A 28 1.74 -8.86 3.21
CA ALA A 28 2.75 -9.04 2.18
C ALA A 28 4.01 -9.75 2.70
N VAL A 29 4.49 -9.38 3.89
CA VAL A 29 5.63 -10.03 4.56
C VAL A 29 5.31 -11.47 4.94
N ALA A 30 4.09 -11.76 5.38
CA ALA A 30 3.68 -13.13 5.68
C ALA A 30 3.71 -14.03 4.43
N PHE A 31 3.17 -13.56 3.30
CA PHE A 31 3.26 -14.27 2.02
C PHE A 31 4.70 -14.46 1.56
N LEU A 32 5.53 -13.42 1.69
CA LEU A 32 6.96 -13.50 1.40
C LEU A 32 7.63 -14.62 2.21
N GLY A 33 7.37 -14.70 3.51
CA GLY A 33 7.89 -15.75 4.37
C GLY A 33 7.49 -17.15 3.91
N LEU A 34 6.22 -17.34 3.53
CA LEU A 34 5.72 -18.61 2.98
C LEU A 34 6.43 -18.99 1.68
N LEU A 35 6.65 -18.03 0.77
CA LEU A 35 7.29 -18.27 -0.52
C LEU A 35 8.78 -18.63 -0.37
N ILE A 36 9.49 -17.96 0.54
CA ILE A 36 10.90 -18.27 0.85
C ILE A 36 11.00 -19.70 1.44
N PHE A 37 10.07 -20.08 2.32
CA PHE A 37 10.08 -21.40 2.95
C PHE A 37 9.71 -22.54 1.99
N ALA A 38 8.95 -22.25 0.93
CA ALA A 38 8.52 -23.24 -0.06
C ALA A 38 9.66 -23.87 -0.90
N ASN A 39 10.91 -23.42 -0.73
CA ASN A 39 12.15 -23.96 -1.30
C ASN A 39 12.09 -24.36 -2.79
N THR A 40 11.32 -23.62 -3.58
CA THR A 40 11.09 -23.88 -5.00
C THR A 40 11.83 -22.85 -5.84
N ARG A 41 12.85 -23.28 -6.59
CA ARG A 41 13.61 -22.39 -7.49
C ARG A 41 12.94 -22.32 -8.86
N SER A 42 12.20 -21.24 -9.11
CA SER A 42 11.70 -20.89 -10.43
C SER A 42 11.73 -19.37 -10.64
N ARG A 43 11.89 -18.92 -11.88
CA ARG A 43 11.85 -17.49 -12.21
C ARG A 43 10.54 -16.82 -11.78
N LEU A 44 9.44 -17.56 -11.85
CA LEU A 44 8.14 -17.08 -11.40
C LEU A 44 8.10 -16.89 -9.88
N MET A 45 8.75 -17.78 -9.11
CA MET A 45 8.87 -17.64 -7.66
C MET A 45 9.66 -16.37 -7.31
N GLU A 46 10.81 -16.16 -7.95
CA GLU A 46 11.63 -14.97 -7.75
C GLU A 46 10.88 -13.67 -8.09
N ALA A 47 10.16 -13.64 -9.21
CA ALA A 47 9.32 -12.51 -9.58
C ALA A 47 8.21 -12.25 -8.54
N THR A 48 7.54 -13.31 -8.08
CA THR A 48 6.48 -13.22 -7.08
C THR A 48 7.03 -12.68 -5.75
N ILE A 49 8.18 -13.19 -5.30
CA ILE A 49 8.91 -12.66 -4.14
C ILE A 49 9.20 -11.17 -4.31
N GLY A 50 9.73 -10.76 -5.47
CA GLY A 50 10.02 -9.36 -5.77
C GLY A 50 8.78 -8.47 -5.65
N THR A 51 7.62 -8.92 -6.14
CA THR A 51 6.36 -8.16 -6.02
C THR A 51 5.89 -8.02 -4.58
N PHE A 52 5.98 -9.07 -3.75
CA PHE A 52 5.59 -8.99 -2.33
C PHE A 52 6.55 -8.13 -1.50
N VAL A 53 7.87 -8.20 -1.75
CA VAL A 53 8.85 -7.30 -1.13
C VAL A 53 8.54 -5.84 -1.49
N THR A 54 8.30 -5.58 -2.77
CA THR A 54 7.97 -4.23 -3.25
C THR A 54 6.70 -3.71 -2.57
N ALA A 55 5.66 -4.54 -2.50
CA ALA A 55 4.42 -4.20 -1.82
C ALA A 55 4.64 -3.86 -0.33
N ALA A 56 5.37 -4.72 0.39
CA ALA A 56 5.68 -4.52 1.80
C ALA A 56 6.41 -3.19 2.05
N VAL A 57 7.45 -2.90 1.27
CA VAL A 57 8.22 -1.65 1.39
C VAL A 57 7.34 -0.43 1.10
N CYS A 58 6.53 -0.49 0.04
CA CYS A 58 5.61 0.59 -0.31
C CYS A 58 4.58 0.85 0.80
N PHE A 59 4.02 -0.20 1.40
CA PHE A 59 3.09 -0.05 2.51
C PHE A 59 3.75 0.45 3.80
N ILE A 60 5.00 0.09 4.08
CA ILE A 60 5.76 0.66 5.19
C ILE A 60 5.95 2.17 4.99
N VAL A 61 6.38 2.59 3.80
CA VAL A 61 6.55 4.02 3.47
C VAL A 61 5.23 4.78 3.57
N SER A 62 4.14 4.20 3.07
CA SER A 62 2.79 4.78 3.20
C SER A 62 2.38 4.91 4.67
N ALA A 63 2.54 3.87 5.48
CA ALA A 63 2.19 3.89 6.90
C ALA A 63 2.98 4.93 7.70
N LEU A 64 4.28 5.06 7.43
CA LEU A 64 5.13 6.07 8.07
C LEU A 64 4.73 7.49 7.63
N SER A 65 4.50 7.71 6.34
CA SER A 65 4.06 9.01 5.82
C SER A 65 2.71 9.42 6.42
N ALA A 66 1.78 8.47 6.51
CA ALA A 66 0.49 8.66 7.15
C ALA A 66 0.61 9.04 8.63
N THR A 67 1.53 8.39 9.36
CA THR A 67 1.80 8.70 10.76
C THR A 67 2.35 10.11 10.92
N ILE A 68 3.31 10.51 10.09
CA ILE A 68 3.88 11.86 10.07
C ILE A 68 2.79 12.89 9.78
N LEU A 69 1.91 12.62 8.80
CA LEU A 69 0.82 13.51 8.43
C LEU A 69 -0.20 13.65 9.57
N SER A 70 -0.59 12.55 10.22
CA SER A 70 -1.49 12.58 11.39
C SER A 70 -0.90 13.40 12.54
N VAL A 71 0.41 13.29 12.80
CA VAL A 71 1.09 14.04 13.86
C VAL A 71 1.23 15.52 13.48
N GLY A 72 1.60 15.83 12.23
CA GLY A 72 1.78 17.19 11.74
C GLY A 72 0.50 18.03 11.69
N LEU A 73 -0.66 17.36 11.68
CA LEU A 73 -1.98 18.00 11.70
C LEU A 73 -2.53 18.23 13.12
N LEU A 74 -1.86 17.75 14.18
CA LEU A 74 -2.29 17.96 15.56
C LEU A 74 -2.09 19.43 16.01
N PRO A 75 -2.98 19.95 16.88
CA PRO A 75 -2.75 21.23 17.54
C PRO A 75 -1.46 21.19 18.36
N GLY A 76 -0.52 22.09 18.06
CA GLY A 76 0.77 22.18 18.76
C GLY A 76 1.93 21.40 18.13
N ALA A 77 1.77 20.85 16.92
CA ALA A 77 2.86 20.26 16.17
C ALA A 77 4.02 21.26 15.91
N SER A 78 5.25 20.77 15.84
CA SER A 78 6.44 21.58 15.54
C SER A 78 6.27 22.32 14.20
N ARG A 79 6.72 23.58 14.12
CA ARG A 79 6.61 24.43 12.93
C ARG A 79 7.24 23.80 11.69
N ASP A 80 8.29 22.99 11.86
CA ASP A 80 8.97 22.32 10.75
C ASP A 80 8.06 21.26 10.10
N ILE A 81 7.33 20.50 10.92
CA ILE A 81 6.45 19.41 10.49
C ILE A 81 5.09 19.95 10.05
N ALA A 82 4.59 21.00 10.70
CA ALA A 82 3.32 21.66 10.37
C ALA A 82 3.40 22.57 9.14
N SER A 83 4.57 22.66 8.48
CA SER A 83 4.74 23.48 7.28
C SER A 83 3.92 22.89 6.12
N ARG A 84 3.09 23.72 5.47
CA ARG A 84 2.26 23.32 4.31
C ARG A 84 3.02 22.54 3.22
N PRO A 85 4.18 23.00 2.71
CA PRO A 85 4.87 22.28 1.63
C PRO A 85 5.36 20.90 2.07
N TYR A 86 5.72 20.73 3.34
CA TYR A 86 6.12 19.44 3.89
C TYR A 86 4.92 18.48 4.00
N LEU A 87 3.78 18.97 4.50
CA LEU A 87 2.54 18.19 4.60
C LEU A 87 2.00 17.75 3.24
N GLU A 88 2.02 18.64 2.24
CA GLU A 88 1.60 18.32 0.87
C GLU A 88 2.49 17.26 0.22
N SER A 89 3.81 17.39 0.38
CA SER A 89 4.78 16.41 -0.12
C SER A 89 4.60 15.04 0.57
N THR A 90 4.34 15.05 1.88
CA THR A 90 4.10 13.83 2.67
C THR A 90 2.80 13.14 2.25
N LEU A 91 1.74 13.92 1.99
CA LEU A 91 0.46 13.41 1.50
C LEU A 91 0.62 12.76 0.11
N LEU A 92 1.37 13.40 -0.79
CA LEU A 92 1.66 12.84 -2.11
C LEU A 92 2.45 11.53 -2.00
N LEU A 93 3.50 11.51 -1.18
CA LEU A 93 4.31 10.31 -0.96
C LEU A 93 3.48 9.16 -0.37
N MET A 94 2.62 9.45 0.61
CA MET A 94 1.69 8.48 1.19
C MET A 94 0.81 7.85 0.11
N ASN A 95 0.13 8.67 -0.70
CA ASN A 95 -0.79 8.19 -1.72
C ASN A 95 -0.10 7.39 -2.83
N VAL A 96 1.06 7.87 -3.32
CA VAL A 96 1.83 7.18 -4.37
C VAL A 96 2.36 5.84 -3.84
N ALA A 97 2.93 5.83 -2.63
CA ALA A 97 3.42 4.61 -2.02
C ALA A 97 2.27 3.60 -1.76
N PHE A 98 1.12 4.07 -1.26
CA PHE A 98 -0.04 3.22 -1.07
C PHE A 98 -0.51 2.55 -2.37
N LEU A 99 -0.65 3.35 -3.44
CA LEU A 99 -1.10 2.86 -4.74
C LEU A 99 -0.12 1.87 -5.36
N LEU A 100 1.18 2.19 -5.36
CA LEU A 100 2.23 1.27 -5.81
C LEU A 100 2.24 -0.02 -4.99
N GLY A 101 2.03 0.08 -3.68
CA GLY A 101 1.91 -1.07 -2.78
C GLY A 101 0.76 -1.99 -3.17
N ILE A 102 -0.43 -1.44 -3.44
CA ILE A 102 -1.60 -2.21 -3.89
C ILE A 102 -1.34 -2.88 -5.25
N ILE A 103 -0.78 -2.15 -6.22
CA ILE A 103 -0.48 -2.70 -7.55
C ILE A 103 0.52 -3.85 -7.44
N ALA A 104 1.59 -3.68 -6.65
CA ALA A 104 2.60 -4.71 -6.42
C ALA A 104 1.99 -5.92 -5.70
N LEU A 105 1.15 -5.71 -4.68
CA LEU A 105 0.49 -6.77 -3.94
C LEU A 105 -0.42 -7.61 -4.85
N LEU A 106 -1.26 -6.94 -5.65
CA LEU A 106 -2.14 -7.61 -6.62
C LEU A 106 -1.34 -8.38 -7.66
N SER A 107 -0.23 -7.81 -8.15
CA SER A 107 0.67 -8.50 -9.09
C SER A 107 1.26 -9.78 -8.49
N GLY A 108 1.63 -9.75 -7.20
CA GLY A 108 2.07 -10.92 -6.47
C GLY A 108 0.98 -11.97 -6.30
N ILE A 109 -0.25 -11.56 -5.98
CA ILE A 109 -1.41 -12.46 -5.89
C ILE A 109 -1.69 -13.12 -7.25
N MET A 110 -1.71 -12.34 -8.34
CA MET A 110 -1.91 -12.84 -9.70
C MET A 110 -0.86 -13.90 -10.05
N SER A 111 0.41 -13.63 -9.76
CA SER A 111 1.55 -14.53 -10.04
C SER A 111 1.56 -15.78 -9.16
N SER A 112 1.12 -15.67 -7.90
CA SER A 112 1.18 -16.75 -6.93
C SER A 112 0.36 -17.99 -7.30
N GLY A 113 -0.78 -17.82 -7.98
CA GLY A 113 -1.60 -18.97 -8.39
C GLY A 113 -0.92 -19.87 -9.40
N TRP A 114 -0.04 -19.29 -10.24
CA TRP A 114 0.74 -20.02 -11.24
C TRP A 114 1.85 -20.88 -10.61
N LEU A 115 2.27 -20.58 -9.38
CA LEU A 115 3.25 -21.40 -8.64
C LEU A 115 2.68 -22.76 -8.24
N ARG A 116 1.36 -22.87 -8.08
CA ARG A 116 0.69 -24.11 -7.64
C ARG A 116 0.17 -24.94 -8.80
N SER A 117 -0.65 -24.37 -9.67
CA SER A 117 -1.25 -25.09 -10.80
C SER A 117 -1.80 -24.13 -11.86
N ARG A 118 -2.00 -24.61 -13.09
CA ARG A 118 -2.59 -23.78 -14.17
C ARG A 118 -4.02 -23.32 -13.84
N LEU A 119 -4.83 -24.19 -13.23
CA LEU A 119 -6.21 -23.85 -12.87
C LEU A 119 -6.24 -22.74 -11.82
N THR A 120 -5.42 -22.85 -10.77
CA THR A 120 -5.28 -21.81 -9.74
C THR A 120 -4.76 -20.51 -10.34
N GLY A 121 -3.77 -20.57 -11.24
CA GLY A 121 -3.22 -19.41 -11.94
C GLY A 121 -4.28 -18.61 -12.71
N TYR A 122 -5.16 -19.27 -13.46
CA TYR A 122 -6.27 -18.58 -14.14
C TYR A 122 -7.21 -17.89 -13.16
N THR A 123 -7.58 -18.57 -12.07
CA THR A 123 -8.49 -17.99 -11.07
C THR A 123 -7.89 -16.77 -10.36
N THR A 124 -6.64 -16.84 -9.91
CA THR A 124 -5.99 -15.72 -9.21
C THR A 124 -5.69 -14.55 -10.14
N THR A 125 -5.35 -14.83 -11.39
CA THR A 125 -5.10 -13.79 -12.40
C THR A 125 -6.39 -13.07 -12.77
N ALA A 126 -7.49 -13.80 -13.00
CA ALA A 126 -8.78 -13.19 -13.33
C ALA A 126 -9.30 -12.31 -12.19
N VAL A 127 -9.30 -12.81 -10.96
CA VAL A 127 -9.73 -12.05 -9.78
C VAL A 127 -8.81 -10.86 -9.52
N GLY A 128 -7.49 -11.06 -9.60
CA GLY A 128 -6.51 -10.00 -9.43
C GLY A 128 -6.60 -8.91 -10.50
N ALA A 129 -6.88 -9.27 -11.76
CA ALA A 129 -7.10 -8.31 -12.84
C ALA A 129 -8.34 -7.46 -12.61
N VAL A 130 -9.45 -8.07 -12.18
CA VAL A 130 -10.68 -7.33 -11.82
C VAL A 130 -10.40 -6.37 -10.66
N GLY A 131 -9.71 -6.84 -9.63
CA GLY A 131 -9.30 -5.99 -8.50
C GLY A 131 -8.41 -4.82 -8.92
N LEU A 132 -7.43 -5.06 -9.78
CA LEU A 132 -6.52 -4.04 -10.29
C LEU A 132 -7.26 -2.97 -11.11
N VAL A 133 -8.16 -3.39 -12.00
CA VAL A 133 -8.99 -2.46 -12.79
C VAL A 133 -9.87 -1.62 -11.87
N ALA A 134 -10.49 -2.22 -10.86
CA ALA A 134 -11.31 -1.49 -9.89
C ALA A 134 -10.51 -0.44 -9.12
N VAL A 135 -9.30 -0.79 -8.65
CA VAL A 135 -8.40 0.14 -7.95
C VAL A 135 -8.00 1.29 -8.85
N LEU A 136 -7.52 1.00 -10.07
CA LEU A 136 -7.10 2.05 -11.01
C LEU A 136 -8.26 2.97 -11.40
N TRP A 137 -9.45 2.40 -11.60
CA TRP A 137 -10.65 3.17 -11.90
C TRP A 137 -11.04 4.11 -10.76
N LEU A 138 -10.96 3.64 -9.50
CA LEU A 138 -11.19 4.47 -8.32
C LEU A 138 -10.16 5.58 -8.20
N SER A 139 -8.87 5.28 -8.43
CA SER A 139 -7.80 6.27 -8.36
C SER A 139 -7.98 7.40 -9.38
N VAL A 140 -8.37 7.08 -10.62
CA VAL A 140 -8.63 8.09 -11.67
C VAL A 140 -9.87 8.93 -11.37
N ARG A 141 -10.90 8.36 -10.73
CA ARG A 141 -12.13 9.07 -10.36
C ARG A 141 -11.94 10.05 -9.19
N VAL A 142 -11.00 9.76 -8.30
CA VAL A 142 -10.74 10.53 -7.07
C VAL A 142 -9.67 11.61 -7.27
N SER A 143 -8.85 11.49 -8.32
CA SER A 143 -7.85 12.50 -8.72
C SER A 143 -8.47 13.64 -9.53
#